data_AF-A0AAU8E0A9-F1
#
_entry.id   AF-A0AAU8E0A9-F1
#
_cell.length_a   1.000
_cell.length_b   1.000
_cell.length_c   1.000
_cell.angle_alpha   90.00
_cell.angle_beta   90.00
_cell.angle_gamma   90.00
#
_symmetry.space_group_name_H-M   'P 1'
#
loop_
_entity.id
_entity.type
_entity.pdbx_description
1 polymer ?
#
loop_
_entity_poly.entity_id
_entity_poly.type
_entity_poly.pdbx_seq_one_letter_code
_entity_poly.pdbx_strand_id
1 'polypeptide(L)'
;MQVLILDDDFQPVIEQTVGELYIVGPGVCLGYLNNPQQTAERYLTLNMPDGEYLRAYRTGDMAKSSNAHVSAVYRSISIAPATSVSIASPECASRTKIV
;
A
#
# COMPACT_ATOMS: atom_id res chain seq x y z
N MET A 1 -12.34 -0.09 12.88
CA MET A 1 -11.31 0.22 11.87
C MET A 1 -10.01 -0.29 12.42
N GLN A 2 -9.30 -1.13 11.66
CA GLN A 2 -8.08 -1.81 12.09
C GLN A 2 -7.02 -1.66 10.99
N VAL A 3 -5.76 -1.91 11.36
CA VAL A 3 -4.61 -1.82 10.46
C VAL A 3 -3.90 -3.16 10.47
N LEU A 4 -3.66 -3.71 9.28
CA LEU A 4 -2.96 -4.97 9.07
C LEU A 4 -1.66 -4.71 8.31
N ILE A 5 -0.64 -5.49 8.62
CA ILE A 5 0.60 -5.55 7.85
C ILE A 5 0.66 -6.94 7.25
N LEU A 6 0.63 -7.02 5.92
CA LEU A 6 0.56 -8.27 5.19
C LEU A 6 1.80 -8.46 4.31
N ASP A 7 2.16 -9.73 4.08
CA ASP A 7 3.14 -10.11 3.06
C ASP A 7 2.51 -10.20 1.66
N ASP A 8 3.30 -10.66 0.69
CA ASP A 8 2.89 -10.82 -0.70
C ASP A 8 1.79 -11.89 -0.89
N ASP A 9 1.64 -12.81 0.08
CA ASP A 9 0.61 -13.86 0.10
C ASP A 9 -0.66 -13.43 0.87
N PHE A 10 -0.77 -12.13 1.19
CA PHE A 10 -1.84 -11.53 2.00
C PHE A 10 -1.98 -12.14 3.39
N GLN A 11 -0.90 -12.71 3.93
CA GLN A 11 -0.88 -13.25 5.28
C GLN A 11 -0.35 -12.21 6.27
N PRO A 12 -0.86 -12.18 7.52
CA PRO A 12 -0.30 -11.32 8.56
C PRO A 12 1.18 -11.62 8.77
N VAL A 13 2.01 -10.58 8.72
CA VAL A 13 3.45 -10.75 8.95
C VAL A 13 3.75 -11.09 10.40
N ILE A 14 4.78 -11.90 10.61
CA ILE A 14 5.33 -12.20 11.92
C ILE A 14 5.92 -10.91 12.53
N GLU A 15 5.90 -10.80 13.86
CA GLU A 15 6.52 -9.69 14.58
C GLU A 15 7.93 -9.36 14.06
N GLN A 16 8.22 -8.07 13.99
CA GLN A 16 9.49 -7.52 13.50
C GLN A 16 9.80 -7.80 12.02
N THR A 17 8.81 -8.23 11.24
CA THR A 17 8.93 -8.36 9.78
C THR A 17 8.30 -7.14 9.09
N VAL A 18 8.85 -6.78 7.93
CA VAL A 18 8.31 -5.73 7.07
C VAL A 18 7.25 -6.33 6.16
N GLY A 19 6.11 -5.66 6.04
CA GLY A 19 5.09 -5.97 5.05
C GLY A 19 4.39 -4.70 4.58
N GLU A 20 3.42 -4.86 3.68
CA GLU A 20 2.61 -3.77 3.18
C GLU A 20 1.45 -3.47 4.14
N LEU A 21 1.10 -2.19 4.27
CA LEU A 21 0.07 -1.69 5.15
C LEU A 21 -1.31 -1.73 4.48
N TYR A 22 -2.29 -2.29 5.20
CA TYR A 22 -3.69 -2.38 4.79
C TYR A 22 -4.61 -1.82 5.87
N ILE A 23 -5.65 -1.10 5.45
CA ILE A 23 -6.69 -0.58 6.35
C ILE A 23 -7.95 -1.42 6.15
N VAL A 24 -8.52 -1.96 7.23
CA VAL A 24 -9.70 -2.82 7.19
C VAL A 24 -10.82 -2.37 8.12
N GLY A 25 -12.04 -2.81 7.82
CA GLY A 25 -13.23 -2.67 8.66
C GLY A 25 -14.33 -1.80 8.06
N PRO A 26 -15.39 -1.51 8.82
CA PRO A 26 -16.62 -0.91 8.30
C PRO A 26 -16.49 0.53 7.79
N GLY A 27 -15.39 1.22 8.12
CA GLY A 27 -15.10 2.58 7.64
C GLY A 27 -14.36 2.65 6.30
N VAL A 28 -13.99 1.51 5.70
CA VAL A 28 -13.31 1.48 4.40
C VAL A 28 -14.31 1.86 3.31
N CYS A 29 -13.95 2.84 2.48
CA CYS A 29 -14.81 3.31 1.39
C CYS A 29 -15.07 2.22 0.35
N LEU A 30 -16.10 2.41 -0.47
CA LEU A 30 -16.42 1.49 -1.56
C LEU A 30 -15.44 1.59 -2.73
N GLY A 31 -14.83 2.75 -2.93
CA GLY A 31 -13.96 2.99 -4.06
C GLY A 31 -13.80 4.47 -4.37
N TYR A 32 -13.14 4.73 -5.48
CA TYR A 32 -13.05 6.05 -6.08
C TYR A 32 -14.25 6.30 -6.99
N LEU A 33 -14.89 7.45 -6.84
CA LEU A 33 -16.00 7.86 -7.70
C LEU A 33 -15.53 7.94 -9.16
N ASN A 34 -16.28 7.30 -10.07
CA ASN A 34 -15.99 7.26 -11.52
C ASN A 34 -14.62 6.70 -11.91
N ASN A 35 -13.96 5.95 -11.02
CA ASN A 35 -12.66 5.36 -11.31
C ASN A 35 -12.64 3.87 -10.90
N PRO A 36 -13.31 3.00 -11.68
CA PRO A 36 -13.44 1.58 -11.34
C PRO A 36 -12.11 0.83 -11.39
N GLN A 37 -11.17 1.27 -12.23
CA GLN A 37 -9.86 0.64 -12.36
C GLN A 37 -9.03 0.81 -11.08
N GLN A 38 -8.84 2.04 -10.61
CA GLN A 38 -8.12 2.28 -9.35
C GLN A 38 -8.88 1.71 -8.15
N THR A 39 -10.21 1.66 -8.23
CA THR A 39 -11.02 1.02 -7.19
C THR A 39 -10.68 -0.46 -7.07
N ALA A 40 -10.64 -1.20 -8.18
CA ALA A 40 -10.30 -2.63 -8.17
C ALA A 40 -8.85 -2.88 -7.74
N GLU A 41 -7.92 -1.97 -8.03
CA GLU A 41 -6.51 -2.09 -7.65
C GLU A 41 -6.26 -1.82 -6.16
N ARG A 42 -7.02 -0.89 -5.55
CA ARG A 42 -6.78 -0.41 -4.18
C ARG A 42 -7.76 -0.94 -3.14
N TYR A 43 -8.99 -1.26 -3.54
CA TYR A 43 -10.04 -1.75 -2.65
C TYR A 43 -10.25 -3.25 -2.87
N LEU A 44 -9.63 -4.03 -2.00
CA LEU A 44 -9.57 -5.49 -2.11
C LEU A 44 -10.55 -6.14 -1.13
N THR A 45 -10.91 -7.38 -1.44
CA THR A 45 -11.56 -8.28 -0.49
C THR A 45 -10.52 -9.30 -0.04
N LEU A 46 -10.05 -9.18 1.20
CA LEU A 46 -9.13 -10.13 1.81
C LEU A 46 -9.91 -11.31 2.36
N ASN A 47 -9.38 -12.52 2.17
CA ASN A 47 -9.88 -13.73 2.79
C ASN A 47 -9.02 -14.04 4.01
N MET A 48 -9.60 -13.95 5.20
CA MET A 48 -8.88 -14.19 6.44
C MET A 48 -8.79 -15.69 6.75
N PRO A 49 -7.78 -16.14 7.52
CA PRO A 49 -7.61 -17.55 7.86
C PRO A 49 -8.79 -18.20 8.60
N ASP A 50 -9.63 -17.40 9.26
CA ASP A 50 -10.86 -17.83 9.94
C ASP A 50 -12.08 -17.94 9.00
N GLY A 51 -11.90 -17.63 7.72
CA GLY A 51 -12.96 -17.65 6.70
C GLY A 51 -13.77 -16.35 6.62
N GLU A 52 -13.40 -15.31 7.37
CA GLU A 52 -14.03 -13.99 7.24
C GLU A 52 -13.52 -13.24 6.00
N TYR A 53 -14.43 -12.56 5.29
CA TYR A 53 -14.06 -11.64 4.22
C TYR A 53 -14.01 -10.20 4.72
N LEU A 54 -12.82 -9.59 4.65
CA LEU A 54 -12.63 -8.21 5.06
C LEU A 54 -12.40 -7.31 3.83
N ARG A 55 -13.14 -6.21 3.76
CA ARG A 55 -12.84 -5.15 2.80
C ARG A 55 -11.59 -4.39 3.27
N ALA A 56 -10.61 -4.26 2.38
CA ALA A 56 -9.33 -3.65 2.67
C ALA A 56 -8.99 -2.54 1.68
N TYR A 57 -8.33 -1.50 2.16
CA TYR A 57 -7.67 -0.50 1.33
C TYR A 57 -6.15 -0.71 1.37
N ARG A 58 -5.55 -0.92 0.20
CA ARG A 58 -4.11 -1.06 -0.02
C ARG A 58 -3.45 0.31 -0.04
N THR A 59 -2.67 0.65 0.98
CA THR A 59 -2.07 1.99 1.06
C THR A 59 -0.89 2.15 0.11
N GLY A 60 -0.13 1.08 -0.14
CA GLY A 60 1.15 1.14 -0.86
C GLY A 60 2.35 1.42 0.05
N ASP A 61 2.13 1.54 1.36
CA ASP A 61 3.19 1.84 2.33
C ASP A 61 3.76 0.56 2.95
N MET A 62 5.06 0.56 3.20
CA MET A 62 5.72 -0.52 3.93
C MET A 62 5.79 -0.19 5.42
N ALA A 63 5.38 -1.12 6.27
CA ALA A 63 5.41 -0.97 7.72
C ALA A 63 6.06 -2.19 8.37
N LYS A 64 6.60 -2.00 9.57
CA LYS A 64 7.18 -3.08 10.37
C LYS A 64 6.30 -3.33 11.58
N SER A 65 5.88 -4.58 11.77
CA SER A 65 5.17 -4.98 12.98
C SER A 65 6.15 -4.94 14.16
N SER A 66 5.80 -4.29 15.27
CA SER A 66 6.58 -4.37 16.51
C SER A 66 5.67 -4.60 17.71
N ASN A 67 6.16 -5.36 18.69
CA ASN A 67 5.41 -5.85 19.85
C ASN A 67 4.85 -4.73 20.74
N ALA A 68 5.24 -3.47 20.53
CA ALA A 68 4.81 -2.33 21.31
C ALA A 68 4.05 -1.25 20.50
N HIS A 69 4.20 -1.24 19.17
CA HIS A 69 3.63 -0.20 18.30
C HIS A 69 3.82 -0.56 16.82
N VAL A 70 2.88 -0.22 15.93
CA VAL A 70 3.15 -0.27 14.48
C VAL A 70 4.03 0.92 14.11
N SER A 71 5.30 0.69 13.76
CA SER A 71 6.15 1.74 13.22
C SER A 71 6.02 1.75 11.69
N ALA A 72 5.33 2.76 11.16
CA ALA A 72 5.30 2.99 9.72
C ALA A 72 6.70 3.40 9.23
N VAL A 73 7.23 2.69 8.24
CA VAL A 73 8.48 3.05 7.59
C VAL A 73 8.12 4.03 6.48
N TYR A 74 8.01 5.32 6.82
CA TYR A 74 7.68 6.35 5.85
C TYR A 74 8.85 6.51 4.86
N ARG A 75 8.71 6.00 3.64
CA ARG A 75 9.28 6.67 2.46
C ARG A 75 8.25 7.69 2.02
N SER A 76 8.68 8.93 1.81
CA SER A 76 7.86 10.07 1.37
C SER A 76 6.67 9.64 0.50
N ILE A 77 5.45 9.75 1.04
CA ILE A 77 4.21 9.54 0.28
C ILE A 77 4.16 10.68 -0.75
N SER A 78 4.53 10.37 -1.99
CA SER A 78 4.10 11.20 -3.11
C SER A 78 2.60 10.97 -3.26
N ILE A 79 1.81 11.86 -2.67
CA ILE A 79 0.39 11.97 -2.99
C ILE A 79 0.37 12.46 -4.44
N ALA A 80 0.41 11.55 -5.41
CA ALA A 80 0.13 11.91 -6.79
C ALA A 80 -1.32 12.38 -6.81
N PRO A 81 -1.60 13.68 -7.10
CA PRO A 81 -2.97 14.09 -7.33
C PRO A 81 -3.54 13.27 -8.50
N ALA A 82 -4.82 12.94 -8.42
CA ALA A 82 -5.55 12.19 -9.45
C ALA A 82 -5.75 13.00 -10.74
N THR A 83 -4.66 13.50 -11.31
CA THR A 83 -4.63 14.23 -12.58
C THR A 83 -3.31 13.88 -13.24
N SER A 84 -3.39 13.22 -14.39
CA SER A 84 -2.23 12.96 -15.24
C SER A 84 -1.52 14.28 -15.55
N VAL A 85 -0.32 14.47 -15.00
CA VAL A 85 0.65 15.41 -15.53
C VAL A 85 1.82 14.57 -16.02
N SER A 86 1.91 14.45 -17.34
CA SER A 86 3.13 14.01 -18.00
C SER A 86 4.26 14.92 -17.58
N ILE A 87 5.27 14.37 -16.91
CA ILE A 87 6.60 14.97 -16.86
C ILE A 87 7.55 13.97 -17.48
N ALA A 88 8.02 14.34 -18.67
CA ALA A 88 9.07 13.67 -19.38
C ALA A 88 10.28 13.43 -18.47
N SER A 89 10.91 12.28 -18.62
CA SER A 89 12.23 12.01 -18.07
C SER A 89 13.20 13.13 -18.47
N PRO A 90 14.14 13.45 -17.57
CA PRO A 90 15.52 13.46 -17.99
C PRO A 90 16.35 12.51 -17.13
N GLU A 91 17.01 11.59 -17.83
CA GLU A 91 18.35 11.12 -17.50
C GLU A 91 18.49 10.10 -16.35
N CYS A 92 18.07 8.87 -16.65
CA CYS A 92 18.90 7.70 -16.34
C CYS A 92 19.73 7.36 -17.59
N ALA A 93 20.80 8.14 -17.85
CA ALA A 93 21.75 7.87 -18.93
C ALA A 93 23.18 7.91 -18.40
N SER A 94 23.69 6.71 -18.11
CA SER A 94 25.10 6.29 -18.15
C SER A 94 26.13 7.02 -17.27
N ARG A 95 26.86 6.21 -16.48
CA ARG A 95 28.23 6.53 -16.09
C ARG A 95 29.11 6.55 -17.35
N THR A 96 29.69 7.69 -17.68
CA THR A 96 31.05 7.82 -18.24
C THR A 96 31.61 9.15 -17.77
N LYS A 97 32.74 9.10 -17.02
CA LYS A 97 33.53 10.28 -16.67
C LYS A 97 34.33 10.68 -17.91
N ILE A 98 34.28 11.96 -18.29
CA ILE A 98 35.30 12.58 -19.13
C ILE A 98 35.76 13.83 -18.38
N VAL A 99 37.06 13.85 -18.08
CA VAL A 99 37.85 15.08 -17.94
C VAL A 99 38.41 15.37 -19.32
#